data_AF-A0A7C7LCM3-F1
#
_entry.id   AF-A0A7C7LCM3-F1
#
_cell.length_a   1.000
_cell.length_b   1.000
_cell.length_c   1.000
_cell.angle_alpha   90.00
_cell.angle_beta   90.00
_cell.angle_gamma   90.00
#
_symmetry.space_group_name_H-M   'P 1'
#
loop_
_entity.id
_entity.type
_entity.pdbx_description
1 polymer ?
#
loop_
_entity_poly.entity_id
_entity_poly.type
_entity_poly.pdbx_seq_one_letter_code
_entity_poly.pdbx_strand_id
1 'polypeptide(L)' 'LGIKVDLFTPVFAVSRVAGWTAHILEQYANNRLIRPRADYTGQRHPKAFVAIDER' A
#
# COMPACT_ATOMS: atom_id res chain seq x y z
N LEU A 1 1.05 -13.58 -31.68
CA LEU A 1 0.16 -12.58 -31.04
C LEU A 1 0.60 -11.13 -31.31
N GLY A 2 1.90 -10.84 -31.50
CA GLY A 2 2.33 -9.50 -31.96
C GLY A 2 2.04 -8.37 -30.97
N ILE A 3 1.93 -8.69 -29.67
CA ILE A 3 1.57 -7.73 -28.63
C ILE A 3 2.82 -6.91 -28.27
N LYS A 4 2.68 -5.58 -28.26
CA LYS A 4 3.75 -4.67 -27.84
C LYS A 4 4.07 -4.88 -26.36
N VAL A 5 5.35 -4.75 -25.99
CA VAL A 5 5.83 -4.98 -24.61
C VAL A 5 5.07 -4.12 -23.59
N ASP A 6 4.75 -2.87 -23.95
CA ASP A 6 4.00 -1.94 -23.09
C ASP A 6 2.59 -2.45 -22.72
N LEU A 7 2.05 -3.41 -23.47
CA LEU A 7 0.73 -4.00 -23.23
C LEU A 7 0.78 -5.25 -22.34
N PHE A 8 1.95 -5.72 -21.93
CA PHE A 8 2.06 -6.92 -21.09
C PHE A 8 1.44 -6.71 -19.71
N THR A 9 1.71 -5.58 -19.06
CA THR A 9 1.13 -5.25 -17.74
C THR A 9 -0.40 -5.10 -17.80
N PRO A 10 -0.99 -4.38 -18.79
CA PRO A 10 -2.45 -4.37 -18.97
C PRO A 10 -3.07 -5.76 -19.17
N VAL A 11 -2.46 -6.62 -19.99
CA VAL A 11 -2.97 -7.99 -20.21
C VAL A 11 -2.94 -8.80 -18.91
N PHE A 12 -1.87 -8.69 -18.13
CA PHE A 12 -1.80 -9.29 -16.80
C PHE A 12 -2.91 -8.77 -15.87
N ALA A 13 -3.15 -7.47 -15.84
CA ALA A 13 -4.18 -6.87 -14.99
C ALA A 13 -5.60 -7.37 -15.37
N VAL A 14 -5.93 -7.43 -16.66
CA VAL A 14 -7.22 -7.97 -17.14
C VAL A 14 -7.39 -9.43 -16.72
N SER A 15 -6.34 -10.25 -16.83
CA SER A 15 -6.37 -11.64 -16.35
C SER A 15 -6.53 -11.73 -14.82
N ARG A 16 -5.87 -10.85 -14.06
CA ARG A 16 -5.85 -10.92 -12.60
C ARG A 16 -7.06 -10.31 -11.90
N VAL A 17 -7.83 -9.45 -12.58
CA VAL A 17 -8.99 -8.79 -11.98
C VAL A 17 -9.99 -9.76 -11.38
N ALA A 18 -10.21 -10.93 -12.01
CA ALA A 18 -11.11 -11.95 -11.50
C ALA A 18 -10.67 -12.46 -10.12
N GLY A 19 -9.36 -12.70 -9.93
CA GLY A 19 -8.83 -13.14 -8.63
C GLY A 19 -8.80 -12.03 -7.59
N TRP A 20 -8.51 -10.79 -7.98
CA TRP A 20 -8.60 -9.65 -7.06
C TRP A 20 -10.02 -9.47 -6.54
N THR A 21 -11.02 -9.53 -7.42
CA THR A 21 -12.43 -9.42 -7.04
C THR A 21 -12.86 -10.59 -6.14
N ALA A 22 -12.41 -11.81 -6.43
CA ALA A 22 -12.68 -12.96 -5.56
C ALA A 22 -12.18 -12.72 -4.13
N HIS A 23 -10.93 -12.27 -3.96
CA HIS A 23 -10.39 -11.95 -2.64
C HIS A 23 -11.10 -10.77 -1.96
N ILE A 24 -11.58 -9.78 -2.72
CA ILE A 24 -12.40 -8.69 -2.17
C ILE A 24 -13.72 -9.25 -1.59
N LEU A 25 -14.38 -10.16 -2.31
CA LEU A 25 -15.61 -10.79 -1.83
C LEU A 25 -15.37 -11.67 -0.59
N GLU A 26 -14.27 -12.43 -0.56
CA GLU A 26 -13.84 -13.18 0.62
C GLU A 26 -13.61 -12.26 1.83
N GLN A 27 -12.94 -11.11 1.61
CA GLN A 27 -12.73 -10.09 2.64
C GLN A 27 -14.07 -9.51 3.10
N TYR A 28 -15.04 -9.25 2.22
CA TYR A 28 -16.36 -8.77 2.63
C TYR A 28 -17.13 -9.80 3.45
N ALA A 29 -16.98 -11.09 3.16
CA ALA A 29 -17.61 -12.17 3.94
C ALA A 29 -16.98 -12.35 5.33
N ASN A 30 -15.67 -12.11 5.50
CA ASN A 30 -14.96 -12.22 6.78
C ASN A 30 -14.05 -11.00 7.03
N ASN A 31 -14.69 -9.85 7.27
CA ASN A 31 -14.03 -8.55 7.17
C ASN A 31 -13.15 -8.18 8.38
N ARG A 32 -11.88 -8.56 8.30
CA ARG A 32 -10.84 -8.11 9.24
C ARG A 32 -9.83 -7.21 8.54
N LEU A 33 -9.80 -5.93 8.91
CA LEU A 33 -8.84 -4.98 8.37
C LEU A 33 -7.42 -5.25 8.90
N ILE A 34 -6.44 -5.18 8.02
CA ILE A 34 -5.03 -5.12 8.41
C ILE A 34 -4.76 -3.80 9.14
N ARG A 35 -4.06 -3.87 10.28
CA ARG A 35 -3.59 -2.70 11.04
C ARG A 35 -2.08 -2.79 11.21
N PRO A 36 -1.30 -2.39 10.19
CA PRO A 36 0.15 -2.41 10.27
C PRO A 36 0.62 -1.52 11.43
N ARG A 37 1.65 -1.97 12.14
CA ARG A 37 2.38 -1.14 13.09
C ARG A 37 3.79 -0.94 12.56
N ALA A 38 4.32 0.25 12.77
CA ALA A 38 5.71 0.55 12.51
C ALA A 38 6.42 0.76 13.85
N ASP A 39 7.67 0.33 13.91
CA ASP A 39 8.54 0.66 15.03
C ASP A 39 9.11 2.06 14.83
N TYR A 40 8.97 2.91 15.85
CA TYR A 40 9.53 4.25 15.81
C TYR A 40 11.04 4.20 16.06
N THR A 41 11.83 4.50 15.04
CA THR A 41 13.30 4.58 15.10
C THR A 41 13.84 6.01 15.08
N GLY A 42 12.95 7.02 15.17
CA GLY A 42 13.32 8.42 15.27
C GLY A 42 13.91 8.78 16.64
N GLN A 43 14.36 10.03 16.76
CA GLN A 43 14.86 10.56 18.05
C GLN A 43 13.73 10.57 19.10
N ARG A 44 14.04 10.16 20.33
CA ARG A 44 13.03 10.10 21.40
C ARG A 44 12.38 11.46 21.67
N HIS A 45 11.08 11.43 21.89
CA HIS A 45 10.31 12.59 22.34
C HIS A 45 10.46 12.84 23.85
N PRO A 46 10.26 14.09 24.33
CA PRO A 46 10.04 15.29 23.52
C PRO A 46 11.37 15.88 23.02
N LYS A 47 11.37 16.35 21.76
CA LYS A 47 12.36 17.34 21.35
C LYS A 47 11.85 18.71 21.79
N ALA A 48 12.71 19.48 22.45
CA ALA A 48 12.41 20.89 22.67
C ALA A 48 12.24 21.58 21.31
N PHE A 49 11.19 22.39 21.19
CA PHE A 49 11.02 23.27 20.03
C PHE A 49 12.13 24.33 20.04
N VAL A 50 12.69 24.64 18.87
CA VAL A 50 13.71 25.67 18.69
C VAL A 50 13.12 26.78 17.81
N ALA A 51 13.12 28.01 18.33
CA ALA A 51 12.59 29.18 17.63
C ALA A 51 13.40 29.43 16.35
N ILE A 52 12.77 30.03 15.34
CA ILE A 52 13.37 30.11 13.99
C ILE A 52 14.69 30.88 13.94
N ASP A 53 14.81 31.88 14.80
CA ASP A 53 15.98 32.71 15.04
C ASP A 53 17.09 32.00 15.84
N GLU A 54 16.77 30.88 16.49
CA GLU A 54 17.67 30.08 17.33
C GLU A 54 18.04 28.71 16.72
N ARG A 55 17.64 28.44 15.47
CA ARG A 55 17.88 27.18 14.75
C ARG A 55 19.33 26.98 14.33
#